data_AF-A0A3R9ZQ52-F1
#
_entry.id   AF-A0A3R9ZQ52-F1
#
_cell.length_a   1.000
_cell.length_b   1.000
_cell.length_c   1.000
_cell.angle_alpha   90.00
_cell.angle_beta   90.00
_cell.angle_gamma   90.00
#
_symmetry.space_group_name_H-M   'P 1'
#
loop_
_entity.id
_entity.type
_entity.pdbx_description
1 polymer ?
#
loop_
_entity_poly.entity_id
_entity_poly.type
_entity_poly.pdbx_seq_one_letter_code
_entity_poly.pdbx_strand_id
1 'polypeptide(L)'
;MKKLAILGVTVYSFAQLANAATLNVKPYGTTQDGQKVDLYTMSNNNGVSVSFISFGGVITQILTPDAQGKQNNIVLGFDDLKGY
;
A
#
# COMPACT_ATOMS: atom_id res chain seq x y z
N MET A 1 -51.25 25.98 13.54
CA MET A 1 -51.35 24.50 13.65
C MET A 1 -51.50 23.98 12.22
N LYS A 2 -50.48 23.43 11.55
CA LYS A 2 -49.81 22.15 11.81
C LYS A 2 -48.36 22.23 11.27
N LYS A 3 -47.44 21.70 12.06
CA LYS A 3 -46.01 21.56 11.80
C LYS A 3 -45.80 20.54 10.67
N LEU A 4 -44.78 20.73 9.83
CA LEU A 4 -43.90 19.64 9.39
C LEU A 4 -42.59 20.22 8.82
N ALA A 5 -41.55 20.21 9.66
CA ALA A 5 -40.18 20.39 9.23
C ALA A 5 -39.69 19.02 8.73
N ILE A 6 -39.25 18.94 7.48
CA ILE A 6 -38.49 17.80 6.98
C ILE A 6 -37.05 18.28 6.81
N LEU A 7 -36.21 17.78 7.71
CA LEU A 7 -34.75 17.85 7.66
C LEU A 7 -34.25 17.19 6.37
N GLY A 8 -34.05 17.99 5.33
CA GLY A 8 -33.31 17.58 4.13
C GLY A 8 -31.83 17.86 4.34
N VAL A 9 -31.14 17.07 5.18
CA VAL A 9 -29.68 17.04 5.16
C VAL A 9 -29.30 16.29 3.88
N THR A 10 -29.15 17.05 2.80
CA THR A 10 -28.61 16.55 1.54
C THR A 10 -27.19 16.06 1.84
N VAL A 11 -27.02 14.75 1.87
CA VAL A 11 -25.72 14.12 1.99
C VAL A 11 -24.97 14.48 0.71
N TYR A 12 -24.07 15.46 0.78
CA TYR A 12 -23.11 15.71 -0.29
C TYR A 12 -22.24 14.45 -0.37
N SER A 13 -22.46 13.64 -1.40
CA SER A 13 -21.57 12.52 -1.71
C SER A 13 -20.15 13.08 -1.83
N PHE A 14 -19.31 12.81 -0.83
CA PHE A 14 -17.89 13.00 -0.97
C PHE A 14 -17.44 12.01 -2.04
N ALA A 15 -17.20 12.51 -3.25
CA ALA A 15 -16.50 11.75 -4.26
C ALA A 15 -15.14 11.39 -3.67
N GLN A 16 -14.97 10.12 -3.31
CA GLN A 16 -13.70 9.58 -2.84
C GLN A 16 -12.68 9.87 -3.94
N LEU A 17 -11.74 10.77 -3.69
CA LEU A 17 -10.60 11.00 -4.58
C LEU A 17 -9.88 9.65 -4.71
N ALA A 18 -9.95 9.06 -5.90
CA ALA A 18 -9.22 7.84 -6.21
C ALA A 18 -7.72 8.17 -6.13
N ASN A 19 -7.09 7.87 -4.99
CA ASN A 19 -5.64 7.94 -4.87
C ASN A 19 -5.07 6.93 -5.87
N ALA A 20 -4.30 7.41 -6.85
CA ALA A 20 -3.74 6.58 -7.91
C ALA A 20 -2.78 5.51 -7.36
N ALA A 21 -2.16 5.78 -6.20
CA ALA A 21 -1.47 4.79 -5.39
C ALA A 21 -1.35 5.27 -3.93
N THR A 22 -1.37 4.35 -2.96
CA THR A 22 -0.97 4.62 -1.57
C THR A 22 0.50 4.24 -1.38
N LEU A 23 1.26 5.07 -0.67
CA LEU A 23 2.66 4.80 -0.31
C LEU A 23 2.77 4.68 1.21
N ASN A 24 3.28 3.55 1.68
CA ASN A 24 3.60 3.31 3.09
C ASN A 24 5.12 3.09 3.22
N VAL A 25 5.73 3.65 4.27
CA VAL A 25 7.16 3.55 4.54
C VAL A 25 7.33 3.07 5.98
N LYS A 26 8.19 2.06 6.18
CA LYS A 26 8.57 1.58 7.51
C LYS A 26 10.06 1.22 7.57
N PRO A 27 10.70 1.28 8.75
CA PRO A 27 12.05 0.75 8.90
C PRO A 27 12.11 -0.74 8.52
N TYR A 28 13.16 -1.12 7.80
CA TYR A 28 13.41 -2.51 7.39
C TYR A 28 14.62 -3.12 8.08
N GLY A 29 15.69 -2.34 8.26
CA GLY A 29 16.89 -2.81 8.93
C GLY A 29 18.02 -1.79 8.94
N THR A 30 19.23 -2.26 9.23
CA THR A 30 20.46 -1.48 9.18
C THR A 30 21.57 -2.33 8.56
N THR A 31 22.34 -1.76 7.62
CA THR A 31 23.47 -2.45 6.98
C THR A 31 24.58 -2.73 7.99
N GLN A 32 25.54 -3.60 7.63
CA GLN A 32 26.70 -3.90 8.47
C GLN A 32 27.53 -2.65 8.80
N ASP A 33 27.55 -1.71 7.86
CA ASP A 33 28.20 -0.41 7.89
C ASP A 33 27.31 0.68 8.54
N GLY A 34 26.17 0.31 9.13
CA GLY A 34 25.37 1.19 9.98
C GLY A 34 24.34 2.05 9.26
N GLN A 35 24.11 1.84 7.97
CA GLN A 35 23.15 2.64 7.20
C GLN A 35 21.72 2.14 7.42
N LYS A 36 20.79 3.05 7.69
CA LYS A 36 19.36 2.71 7.83
C LYS A 36 18.76 2.35 6.48
N VAL A 37 17.96 1.29 6.47
CA VAL A 37 17.21 0.83 5.29
C VAL A 37 15.73 0.86 5.60
N ASP A 38 14.96 1.45 4.70
CA ASP A 38 13.50 1.56 4.79
C ASP A 38 12.85 0.67 3.72
N LEU A 39 11.69 0.12 4.05
CA LEU A 39 10.81 -0.58 3.12
C LEU A 39 9.69 0.35 2.69
N TYR A 40 9.59 0.56 1.39
CA TYR A 40 8.50 1.25 0.73
C TYR A 40 7.50 0.22 0.24
N THR A 41 6.21 0.49 0.39
CA THR A 41 5.14 -0.33 -0.17
C THR A 41 4.15 0.57 -0.88
N MET A 42 3.98 0.33 -2.18
CA MET A 42 3.08 1.07 -3.04
C MET A 42 1.91 0.16 -3.45
N SER A 43 0.67 0.62 -3.31
CA SER A 43 -0.50 -0.14 -3.74
C SER A 43 -1.39 0.67 -4.67
N ASN A 44 -1.92 0.06 -5.72
CA ASN A 44 -2.85 0.69 -6.66
C ASN A 44 -4.30 0.21 -6.45
N ASN A 45 -5.24 0.85 -7.15
CA ASN A 45 -6.67 0.50 -7.07
C ASN A 45 -7.03 -0.80 -7.80
N ASN A 46 -6.08 -1.43 -8.50
CA ASN A 46 -6.26 -2.69 -9.22
C ASN A 46 -5.82 -3.91 -8.39
N GLY A 47 -5.55 -3.72 -7.10
CA GLY A 47 -5.14 -4.79 -6.20
C GLY A 47 -3.71 -5.25 -6.38
N VAL A 48 -2.85 -4.46 -7.04
CA VAL A 48 -1.41 -4.75 -7.12
C VAL A 48 -0.68 -3.95 -6.05
N SER A 49 0.24 -4.61 -5.35
CA SER A 49 1.12 -3.99 -4.36
C SER A 49 2.58 -4.36 -4.61
N VAL A 50 3.46 -3.36 -4.61
CA VAL A 50 4.91 -3.53 -4.81
C VAL A 50 5.63 -3.02 -3.58
N SER A 51 6.52 -3.85 -3.02
CA SER A 51 7.41 -3.46 -1.92
C SER A 51 8.86 -3.48 -2.37
N PHE A 52 9.62 -2.45 -2.00
CA PHE A 52 11.04 -2.32 -2.30
C PHE A 52 11.79 -1.60 -1.18
N ILE A 53 13.08 -1.89 -1.03
CA ILE A 53 13.91 -1.31 0.02
C ILE A 53 14.79 -0.17 -0.50
N SER A 54 15.13 0.79 0.36
CA SER A 54 16.06 1.88 -0.01
C SER A 54 17.48 1.39 -0.31
N PHE A 55 17.82 0.17 0.12
CA PHE A 55 19.08 -0.48 -0.21
C PHE A 55 19.07 -0.97 -1.66
N GLY A 56 19.72 -0.22 -2.56
CA GLY A 56 19.83 -0.57 -3.97
C GLY A 56 18.50 -0.56 -4.76
N GLY A 57 17.38 -0.18 -4.14
CA GLY A 57 16.06 -0.19 -4.80
C GLY A 57 15.54 -1.61 -5.05
N VAL A 58 15.99 -2.61 -4.29
CA VAL A 58 15.62 -4.01 -4.52
C VAL A 58 14.14 -4.23 -4.23
N ILE A 59 13.42 -4.83 -5.19
CA ILE A 59 12.03 -5.26 -5.01
C ILE A 59 12.02 -6.52 -4.13
N THR A 60 11.32 -6.45 -3.00
CA THR A 60 11.20 -7.55 -2.04
C THR A 60 9.90 -8.33 -2.21
N GLN A 61 8.85 -7.69 -2.74
CA GLN A 61 7.54 -8.31 -2.91
C GLN A 61 6.75 -7.65 -4.04
N ILE A 62 6.02 -8.46 -4.82
CA ILE A 62 4.95 -8.00 -5.71
C ILE A 62 3.74 -8.88 -5.47
N LEU A 63 2.71 -8.32 -4.82
CA LEU A 63 1.41 -8.98 -4.66
C LEU A 63 0.51 -8.62 -5.84
N THR A 64 -0.02 -9.64 -6.50
CA THR A 64 -1.00 -9.51 -7.59
C THR A 64 -2.13 -10.52 -7.40
N PRO A 65 -3.38 -10.16 -7.77
CA PRO A 65 -4.46 -11.14 -7.81
C PRO A 65 -4.24 -12.16 -8.93
N ASP A 66 -4.58 -13.42 -8.67
CA ASP A 66 -4.75 -14.45 -9.69
C ASP A 66 -6.14 -14.37 -10.36
N ALA A 67 -6.47 -15.34 -11.22
CA ALA A 67 -7.76 -15.39 -11.92
C ALA A 67 -8.97 -15.49 -10.98
N GLN A 68 -8.77 -15.90 -9.73
CA GLN A 68 -9.80 -16.00 -8.69
C GLN A 68 -9.77 -14.79 -7.74
N GLY A 69 -8.92 -13.80 -7.99
CA GLY A 69 -8.76 -12.60 -7.16
C GLY A 69 -7.87 -12.81 -5.92
N LYS A 70 -7.23 -13.98 -5.76
CA LYS A 70 -6.37 -14.27 -4.62
C LYS A 70 -4.99 -13.65 -4.84
N GLN A 71 -4.52 -12.90 -3.84
CA GLN A 71 -3.22 -12.23 -3.86
C GLN A 71 -2.09 -13.23 -3.64
N ASN A 72 -1.07 -13.20 -4.50
CA ASN A 72 0.15 -13.99 -4.34
C ASN A 72 1.40 -13.16 -4.65
N ASN A 73 2.50 -13.45 -3.95
CA ASN A 73 3.81 -12.88 -4.27
C ASN A 73 4.40 -13.56 -5.51
N ILE A 74 4.83 -12.77 -6.48
CA ILE A 74 5.39 -13.28 -7.75
C ILE A 74 6.89 -13.05 -7.93
N VAL A 75 7.57 -12.51 -6.91
CA VAL A 75 9.03 -12.33 -6.92
C VAL A 75 9.70 -13.15 -5.83
N LEU A 76 10.92 -13.56 -6.09
CA LEU A 76 11.79 -14.16 -5.08
C LEU A 76 12.42 -13.06 -4.23
N GLY A 77 12.59 -13.32 -2.95
CA GLY A 77 13.20 -12.40 -2.00
C GLY A 77 13.56 -13.10 -0.70
N PHE A 78 14.08 -12.33 0.24
CA PHE A 78 14.42 -12.80 1.57
C PHE A 78 13.47 -12.20 2.62
N ASP A 79 13.40 -12.84 3.78
CA ASP A 79 12.54 -12.40 4.87
C ASP A 79 13.04 -11.10 5.53
N ASP A 80 14.36 -10.86 5.50
CA ASP A 80 14.99 -9.71 6.14
C ASP A 80 16.19 -9.15 5.35
N LEU A 81 16.72 -8.02 5.84
CA LEU A 81 17.88 -7.35 5.23
C LEU A 81 19.14 -8.23 5.20
N LYS A 82 19.29 -9.22 6.09
CA LYS A 82 20.51 -10.05 6.13
C LYS A 82 20.61 -11.00 4.94
N GLY A 83 19.48 -11.28 4.28
CA GLY A 83 19.47 -12.04 3.05
C GLY A 83 19.99 -11.26 1.84
N TYR A 84 20.05 -9.93 1.93
CA TYR A 84 20.52 -9.02 0.87
C TYR A 84 21.92 -8.47 1.16
#